data_AF-A0A352NP08-F1
#
_entry.id   AF-A0A352NP08-F1
#
_cell.length_a   1.000
_cell.length_b   1.000
_cell.length_c   1.000
_cell.angle_alpha   90.00
_cell.angle_beta   90.00
_cell.angle_gamma   90.00
#
_symmetry.space_group_name_H-M   'P 1'
#
loop_
_entity.id
_entity.type
_entity.pdbx_description
1 polymer ?
#
loop_
_entity_poly.entity_id
_entity_poly.type
_entity_poly.pdbx_seq_one_letter_code
_entity_poly.pdbx_strand_id
1 'polypeptide(L)' 'MTGYVILLVLAFLGMIALEVPGLVKKKAWRELAAFSFFLLLGFALALPQVLDLEAPNPSDAIEA' A
#
# COMPACT_ATOMS: atom_id res chain seq x y z
N MET A 1 -7.63 15.28 8.84
CA MET A 1 -7.96 13.91 8.42
C MET A 1 -7.76 13.73 6.91
N THR A 2 -8.47 14.46 6.04
CA THR A 2 -8.38 14.31 4.57
C THR A 2 -6.99 14.59 3.98
N GLY A 3 -6.20 15.50 4.57
CA GLY A 3 -4.85 15.82 4.08
C GLY A 3 -3.88 14.62 4.08
N TYR A 4 -4.01 13.71 5.04
CA TYR A 4 -3.15 12.53 5.14
C TYR A 4 -3.46 11.49 4.06
N VAL A 5 -4.72 11.39 3.63
CA VAL A 5 -5.12 10.51 2.51
C VAL A 5 -4.47 10.98 1.20
N ILE A 6 -4.38 12.29 0.99
CA ILE A 6 -3.72 12.85 -0.20
C ILE A 6 -2.23 12.49 -0.21
N LEU A 7 -1.55 12.63 0.94
CA LEU A 7 -0.15 12.25 1.08
C LEU A 7 0.06 10.75 0.88
N LEU A 8 -0.86 9.91 1.40
CA LEU A 8 -0.84 8.47 1.18
C LEU A 8 -0.92 8.16 -0.32
N VAL A 9 -1.94 8.67 -1.02
CA VAL A 9 -2.11 8.42 -2.45
C VAL A 9 -0.90 8.92 -3.27
N LEU A 10 -0.36 10.10 -2.93
CA LEU A 10 0.85 10.62 -3.57
C LEU A 10 2.07 9.72 -3.37
N ALA A 11 2.27 9.16 -2.18
CA ALA A 11 3.37 8.25 -1.91
C ALA A 11 3.27 6.97 -2.75
N PHE A 12 2.09 6.36 -2.81
CA PHE A 12 1.85 5.15 -3.61
C PHE A 12 1.96 5.43 -5.13
N LEU A 13 1.46 6.58 -5.60
CA LEU A 13 1.65 7.03 -6.99
C LEU A 13 3.13 7.24 -7.31
N GLY A 14 3.91 7.81 -6.38
CA GLY A 14 5.35 7.96 -6.52
C GLY A 14 6.07 6.62 -6.68
N MET A 15 5.72 5.63 -5.86
CA MET A 15 6.26 4.27 -6.00
C MET A 15 5.93 3.66 -7.36
N ILE A 16 4.67 3.76 -7.80
CA ILE A 16 4.23 3.28 -9.12
C ILE A 16 5.04 3.95 -10.23
N ALA A 17 5.19 5.28 -10.18
CA ALA A 17 5.88 6.04 -11.21
C ALA A 17 7.39 5.71 -11.30
N LEU A 18 8.01 5.29 -10.20
CA LEU A 18 9.43 4.89 -10.19
C LEU A 18 9.63 3.43 -10.62
N GLU A 19 8.82 2.52 -10.09
CA GLU A 19 9.01 1.07 -10.26
C GLU A 19 8.39 0.56 -11.57
N VAL A 20 7.10 0.86 -11.83
CA VAL A 20 6.35 0.31 -12.97
C VAL A 20 7.01 0.54 -14.32
N PRO A 21 7.54 1.73 -14.69
CA PRO A 21 8.16 1.90 -16.01
C PRO A 21 9.42 1.04 -16.16
N GLY A 22 10.18 0.81 -15.09
CA GLY A 22 11.35 -0.07 -15.12
C GLY A 22 10.96 -1.52 -15.36
N LEU A 23 9.92 -1.98 -14.66
CA LEU A 23 9.36 -3.33 -14.75
C LEU A 23 8.74 -3.61 -16.12
N VAL A 24 7.95 -2.68 -16.64
CA VAL A 24 7.31 -2.80 -17.97
C VAL A 24 8.35 -2.81 -19.08
N LYS A 25 9.37 -1.93 -19.02
CA LYS A 25 10.46 -1.90 -20.02
C LYS A 25 11.23 -3.22 -20.07
N LYS A 26 11.41 -3.88 -18.93
CA LYS A 26 12.10 -5.18 -18.82
C LYS A 26 11.21 -6.38 -19.15
N LYS A 27 9.91 -6.18 -19.46
CA LYS A 27 8.89 -7.25 -19.58
C LYS A 27 8.87 -8.17 -18.33
N ALA A 28 9.15 -7.59 -17.18
CA ALA A 28 9.27 -8.25 -15.89
C ALA A 28 7.87 -8.43 -15.25
N TRP A 29 7.00 -9.21 -15.90
CA TRP A 29 5.59 -9.35 -15.51
C TRP A 29 5.41 -10.05 -14.16
N ARG A 30 6.31 -10.98 -13.82
CA ARG A 30 6.30 -11.67 -12.53
C ARG A 30 6.67 -10.71 -11.40
N GLU A 31 7.69 -9.89 -11.60
CA GLU A 31 8.08 -8.88 -10.62
C GLU A 31 7.02 -7.78 -10.52
N LEU A 32 6.35 -7.43 -11.63
CA LEU A 32 5.25 -6.46 -11.62
C LEU A 32 4.07 -6.98 -10.80
N ALA A 33 3.74 -8.27 -10.94
CA ALA A 33 2.69 -8.90 -10.14
C ALA A 33 3.03 -8.92 -8.65
N ALA A 34 4.28 -9.28 -8.30
CA ALA A 34 4.74 -9.25 -6.91
C ALA A 34 4.71 -7.83 -6.33
N PHE A 35 5.24 -6.85 -7.05
CA PHE A 35 5.19 -5.44 -6.67
C PHE A 35 3.76 -4.97 -6.46
N SER A 36 2.86 -5.27 -7.40
CA SER A 36 1.45 -4.86 -7.32
C SER A 36 0.74 -5.51 -6.12
N PHE A 37 1.04 -6.77 -5.83
CA PHE A 37 0.51 -7.47 -4.65
C PHE A 37 0.96 -6.80 -3.36
N PHE A 38 2.26 -6.55 -3.18
CA PHE A 38 2.78 -5.88 -1.98
C PHE A 38 2.30 -4.43 -1.87
N LEU A 39 2.18 -3.72 -3.00
CA LEU A 39 1.68 -2.36 -3.06
C LEU A 39 0.22 -2.29 -2.60
N LEU A 40 -0.64 -3.18 -3.13
CA LEU A 40 -2.04 -3.28 -2.70
C LEU A 40 -2.16 -3.66 -1.22
N LEU A 41 -1.32 -4.58 -0.76
CA LEU A 41 -1.33 -5.03 0.63
C LEU A 41 -0.92 -3.88 1.58
N GLY A 42 0.14 -3.14 1.25
CA GLY A 42 0.55 -1.95 1.99
C GLY A 42 -0.53 -0.86 1.99
N PHE A 43 -1.20 -0.63 0.85
CA PHE A 43 -2.28 0.35 0.76
C PHE A 43 -3.49 -0.07 1.60
N ALA A 44 -3.89 -1.34 1.53
CA ALA A 44 -5.00 -1.88 2.31
C ALA A 44 -4.74 -1.82 3.82
N LEU A 45 -3.49 -1.94 4.27
CA LEU A 45 -3.12 -1.76 5.68
C LEU A 45 -3.05 -0.29 6.10
N ALA A 46 -2.56 0.59 5.21
CA ALA A 46 -2.41 2.00 5.53
C ALA A 46 -3.72 2.78 5.47
N LEU A 47 -4.67 2.37 4.64
CA LEU A 47 -5.94 3.07 4.46
C LEU A 47 -6.78 3.14 5.77
N PRO A 48 -7.02 2.04 6.51
CA PRO A 48 -7.72 2.08 7.79
C PRO A 48 -7.02 2.96 8.83
N GLN A 49 -5.69 2.88 8.89
CA GLN A 49 -4.85 3.65 9.81
C GLN A 49 -5.00 5.17 9.58
N VAL A 50 -5.05 5.60 8.30
CA VAL A 50 -5.20 7.03 7.95
C VAL A 50 -6.63 7.51 8.09
N LEU A 51 -7.61 6.62 7.91
CA LEU A 51 -9.03 6.91 8.08
C LEU A 51 -9.49 6.85 9.55
N ASP A 52 -8.57 6.56 10.48
CA ASP A 52 -8.87 6.37 11.91
C ASP A 52 -9.94 5.29 12.13
N LEU A 53 -9.98 4.31 11.22
CA LEU A 53 -10.82 3.14 11.36
C LEU A 53 -10.13 2.19 12.32
N GLU A 54 -10.85 1.79 13.36
CA GLU A 54 -10.42 0.78 14.33
C GLU A 54 -10.21 -0.55 13.58
N ALA A 55 -8.98 -0.77 13.14
CA ALA A 55 -8.58 -2.01 12.51
C ALA A 55 -8.41 -3.06 13.62
N PRO A 56 -8.96 -4.28 13.46
CA PRO A 56 -8.83 -5.32 14.47
C PRO A 56 -7.35 -5.56 14.76
N ASN A 57 -6.94 -5.30 16.00
CA ASN A 57 -5.56 -5.42 16.39
C ASN A 57 -5.32 -6.86 16.89
N PRO A 58 -4.33 -7.59 16.34
CA PRO A 58 -4.02 -8.93 16.82
C PRO A 58 -3.70 -9.00 18.31
N SER A 59 -3.24 -7.89 18.92
CA SER A 59 -3.04 -7.84 20.37
C SER A 59 -4.34 -7.99 21.16
N ASP A 60 -5.48 -7.57 20.60
CA ASP A 60 -6.80 -7.73 21.24
C ASP A 60 -7.13 -9.21 21.43
N ALA A 61 -6.62 -10.09 20.58
CA ALA A 61 -6.77 -11.54 20.70
C ALA A 61 -5.79 -12.19 21.69
N ILE A 62 -4.70 -11.49 22.05
CA ILE A 62 -3.69 -11.96 23.01
C ILE A 62 -4.00 -11.45 24.42
N GLU A 63 -4.58 -10.25 24.56
CA GLU A 63 -4.99 -9.67 25.84
C GLU A 63 -6.36 -10.19 26.36
N ALA A 64 -7.05 -11.04 25.59
CA ALA A 64 -8.37 -11.62 25.92
C ALA A 64 -8.31 -12.83 26.87
#